data_AF-A0A9D4QDH7-F1
#
_entry.id   AF-A0A9D4QDH7-F1
#
_cell.length_a   1.000
_cell.length_b   1.000
_cell.length_c   1.000
_cell.angle_alpha   90.00
_cell.angle_beta   90.00
_cell.angle_gamma   90.00
#
_symmetry.space_group_name_H-M   'P 1'
#
loop_
_entity.id
_entity.type
_entity.pdbx_description
1 polymer ?
#
loop_
_entity_poly.entity_id
_entity_poly.type
_entity_poly.pdbx_seq_one_letter_code
_entity_poly.pdbx_strand_id
1 'polypeptide(L)'
;MQNFVLEHIFSAKPKAMTRSACFSVSHLGRYTANISSDEWVTEIDKAIPGAQVLASDSISVSDLAVLEAIDAIFRSYTRSEIMDYLGWQFAQLYGPVIDADLGNAYFGDRERAVIYLRHVCGRLVEVAYPGLSSALYYLTGLDEPARSAVRATLEGVVNATATLIEGASWLDEPTKSAVATKIRSVKVELWPPTWILEKEALTRVYSHFPINATSLTGFFRESREAMTELAESDPDFEEVLWTPLSGSMPYLSYDGALNEVSISAGAVRFPLFVPGGTAAMNHGGLGSSFARQLVRSLDSRTVTSEGRCVRGDDGALTSFTAALHQRPSCLVPVDNGSSFLEVAALETAHAALVNSGARNDRRIVEEFSNEQIFYIAFCYFGCGPRGGHRDFFNDCNMALQHYTPFAEAFGCSIGSPMNPNGTCRLF
;
A
#
# COMPACT_ATOMS: atom_id res chain seq x y z
N MET A 1 -14.03 0.64 -4.37
CA MET A 1 -15.01 1.75 -4.28
C MET A 1 -15.06 2.38 -2.89
N GLN A 2 -14.97 1.63 -1.78
CA GLN A 2 -14.88 2.23 -0.43
C GLN A 2 -13.73 3.26 -0.30
N ASN A 3 -12.54 2.97 -0.84
CA ASN A 3 -11.42 3.93 -0.79
C ASN A 3 -11.49 5.05 -1.86
N PHE A 4 -12.19 4.85 -2.98
CA PHE A 4 -12.29 5.87 -4.04
C PHE A 4 -13.27 6.99 -3.66
N VAL A 5 -14.27 6.68 -2.82
CA VAL A 5 -15.26 7.65 -2.33
C VAL A 5 -14.73 8.44 -1.14
N LEU A 6 -13.92 7.83 -0.27
CA LEU A 6 -13.32 8.51 0.88
C LEU A 6 -12.19 9.48 0.48
N GLU A 7 -11.38 9.13 -0.53
CA GLU A 7 -10.29 10.01 -1.01
C GLU A 7 -10.79 11.33 -1.63
N HIS A 8 -12.00 11.36 -2.21
CA HIS A 8 -12.54 12.58 -2.83
C HIS A 8 -13.36 13.46 -1.85
N ILE A 9 -13.91 12.90 -0.78
CA ILE A 9 -14.72 13.64 0.20
C ILE A 9 -13.84 14.35 1.24
N PHE A 10 -12.66 13.80 1.55
CA PHE A 10 -11.73 14.36 2.55
C PHE A 10 -10.43 14.89 1.93
N SER A 11 -10.54 15.79 0.95
CA SER A 11 -9.41 16.62 0.48
C SER A 11 -9.14 17.78 1.47
N ALA A 12 -8.81 17.46 2.72
CA ALA A 12 -8.06 18.35 3.58
C ALA A 12 -6.60 17.89 3.53
N LYS A 13 -5.66 18.80 3.25
CA LYS A 13 -4.24 18.51 3.45
C LYS A 13 -4.08 17.88 4.84
N PRO A 14 -3.52 16.67 4.99
CA PRO A 14 -3.35 16.08 6.30
C PRO A 14 -2.43 17.00 7.12
N LYS A 15 -3.02 17.72 8.09
CA LYS A 15 -2.24 18.20 9.22
C LYS A 15 -1.79 16.94 9.94
N ALA A 16 -0.47 16.71 10.00
CA ALA A 16 0.23 15.65 10.72
C ALA A 16 -0.68 14.50 11.19
N MET A 17 -0.78 13.43 10.39
CA MET A 17 -1.57 12.23 10.72
C MET A 17 -1.38 11.88 12.20
N THR A 18 -2.44 12.03 12.99
CA THR A 18 -2.42 11.63 14.39
C THR A 18 -2.26 10.12 14.42
N ARG A 19 -1.21 9.68 15.13
CA ARG A 19 -0.71 8.30 15.24
C ARG A 19 -1.84 7.28 15.40
N SER A 20 -1.88 6.25 14.54
CA SER A 20 -2.82 5.13 14.71
C SER A 20 -2.62 4.47 16.07
N ALA A 21 -3.70 4.24 16.80
CA ALA A 21 -3.64 3.68 18.15
C ALA A 21 -4.81 2.74 18.41
N CYS A 22 -4.58 1.78 19.31
CA CYS A 22 -5.58 0.80 19.73
C CYS A 22 -6.40 1.36 20.90
N PHE A 23 -7.72 1.35 20.75
CA PHE A 23 -8.70 1.78 21.74
C PHE A 23 -9.66 0.64 22.06
N SER A 24 -10.35 0.69 23.20
CA SER A 24 -11.56 -0.10 23.34
C SER A 24 -12.67 0.57 22.52
N VAL A 25 -13.63 -0.19 21.98
CA VAL A 25 -14.78 0.39 21.25
C VAL A 25 -15.50 1.43 22.10
N SER A 26 -15.65 1.16 23.41
CA SER A 26 -16.22 2.12 24.36
C SER A 26 -15.49 3.45 24.47
N HIS A 27 -14.18 3.51 24.17
CA HIS A 27 -13.43 4.76 24.20
C HIS A 27 -13.74 5.70 23.04
N LEU A 28 -14.34 5.22 21.94
CA LEU A 28 -14.69 6.06 20.79
C LEU A 28 -15.64 7.20 21.16
N GLY A 29 -16.60 6.93 22.05
CA GLY A 29 -17.54 7.94 22.55
C GLY A 29 -16.89 9.13 23.27
N ARG A 30 -15.61 9.05 23.64
CA ARG A 30 -14.88 10.20 24.20
C ARG A 30 -14.48 11.24 23.15
N TYR A 31 -14.41 10.84 21.89
CA TYR A 31 -14.01 11.68 20.76
C TYR A 31 -15.22 12.19 19.97
N THR A 32 -16.41 11.69 20.27
CA THR A 32 -17.67 12.05 19.62
C THR A 32 -18.71 12.43 20.67
N ALA A 33 -18.92 13.72 20.91
CA ALA A 33 -19.91 14.18 21.88
C ALA A 33 -21.34 13.76 21.54
N ASN A 34 -21.66 13.62 20.24
CA ASN A 34 -23.00 13.26 19.76
C ASN A 34 -23.21 11.76 19.49
N ILE A 35 -22.17 10.92 19.63
CA ILE A 35 -22.28 9.46 19.46
C ILE A 35 -21.75 8.81 20.73
N SER A 36 -22.65 8.21 21.50
CA SER A 36 -22.29 7.50 22.73
C SER A 36 -21.48 6.24 22.45
N SER A 37 -20.80 5.75 23.48
CA SER A 37 -20.07 4.48 23.44
C SER A 37 -20.97 3.30 23.04
N ASP A 38 -22.23 3.27 23.51
CA ASP A 38 -23.18 2.20 23.21
C ASP A 38 -23.70 2.29 21.76
N GLU A 39 -23.87 3.51 21.24
CA GLU A 39 -24.17 3.72 19.82
C GLU A 39 -23.01 3.26 18.94
N TRP A 40 -21.76 3.55 19.30
CA TRP A 40 -20.60 3.01 18.59
C TRP A 40 -20.57 1.49 18.57
N VAL A 41 -20.80 0.83 19.70
CA VAL A 41 -20.91 -0.64 19.76
C VAL A 41 -21.99 -1.12 18.81
N THR A 42 -23.18 -0.51 18.87
CA THR A 42 -24.34 -0.90 18.04
C THR A 42 -24.07 -0.71 16.54
N GLU A 43 -23.47 0.40 16.14
CA GLU A 43 -23.22 0.70 14.72
C GLU A 43 -22.06 -0.14 14.15
N ILE A 44 -21.04 -0.45 14.95
CA ILE A 44 -19.95 -1.35 14.53
C ILE A 44 -20.47 -2.79 14.44
N ASP A 45 -21.31 -3.23 15.39
CA ASP A 45 -21.96 -4.54 15.38
C ASP A 45 -22.80 -4.74 14.11
N LYS A 46 -23.59 -3.73 13.72
CA LYS A 46 -24.34 -3.73 12.44
C LYS A 46 -23.44 -3.75 11.21
N ALA A 47 -22.27 -3.13 11.28
CA ALA A 47 -21.35 -3.00 10.15
C ALA A 47 -20.55 -4.28 9.88
N ILE A 48 -20.46 -5.19 10.85
CA ILE A 48 -19.70 -6.44 10.77
C ILE A 48 -20.68 -7.62 10.86
N PRO A 49 -21.15 -8.17 9.73
CA PRO A 49 -22.05 -9.32 9.71
C PRO A 49 -21.50 -10.49 10.53
N GLY A 50 -22.33 -11.05 11.42
CA GLY A 50 -21.97 -12.22 12.23
C GLY A 50 -21.07 -11.94 13.44
N ALA A 51 -20.60 -10.71 13.64
CA ALA A 51 -19.85 -10.35 14.85
C ALA A 51 -20.78 -10.09 16.05
N GLN A 52 -20.23 -10.25 17.25
CA GLN A 52 -20.83 -9.75 18.50
C GLN A 52 -19.84 -8.76 19.11
N VAL A 53 -19.98 -7.49 18.75
CA VAL A 53 -19.03 -6.46 19.17
C VAL A 53 -19.29 -6.09 20.63
N LEU A 54 -18.27 -6.21 21.47
CA LEU A 54 -18.31 -5.83 22.87
C LEU A 54 -17.66 -4.45 23.08
N ALA A 55 -18.15 -3.73 24.08
CA ALA A 55 -17.58 -2.45 24.51
C ALA A 55 -16.08 -2.53 24.89
N SER A 56 -15.62 -3.72 25.31
CA SER A 56 -14.24 -4.04 25.67
C SER A 56 -13.35 -4.42 24.48
N ASP A 57 -13.93 -4.67 23.31
CA ASP A 57 -13.18 -5.11 22.15
C ASP A 57 -12.22 -4.03 21.69
N SER A 58 -11.09 -4.47 21.13
CA SER A 58 -10.05 -3.55 20.66
C SER A 58 -10.33 -3.14 19.23
N ILE A 59 -10.27 -1.84 18.97
CA ILE A 59 -10.37 -1.24 17.65
C ILE A 59 -9.14 -0.39 17.37
N SER A 60 -8.58 -0.54 16.16
CA SER A 60 -7.52 0.33 15.66
C SER A 60 -8.16 1.56 15.00
N VAL A 61 -7.83 2.75 15.49
CA VAL A 61 -8.28 4.00 14.87
C VAL A 61 -7.09 4.63 14.17
N SER A 62 -7.21 4.81 12.86
CA SER A 62 -6.14 5.32 12.00
C SER A 62 -5.83 6.79 12.26
N ASP A 63 -6.86 7.61 12.51
CA ASP A 63 -6.72 9.03 12.82
C ASP A 63 -7.89 9.50 13.72
N LEU A 64 -7.59 9.84 14.97
CA LEU A 64 -8.59 10.35 15.93
C LEU A 64 -9.17 11.70 15.51
N ALA A 65 -8.39 12.55 14.82
CA ALA A 65 -8.85 13.87 14.40
C ALA A 65 -10.03 13.79 13.43
N VAL A 66 -10.15 12.68 12.69
CA VAL A 66 -11.31 12.42 11.82
C VAL A 66 -12.58 12.24 12.63
N LEU A 67 -12.54 11.52 13.76
CA LEU A 67 -13.70 11.34 14.63
C LEU A 67 -14.17 12.67 15.23
N GLU A 68 -13.23 13.49 15.68
CA GLU A 68 -13.50 14.83 16.21
C GLU A 68 -14.09 15.76 15.13
N ALA A 69 -13.60 15.67 13.89
CA ALA A 69 -14.11 16.43 12.76
C ALA A 69 -15.54 16.01 12.39
N ILE A 70 -15.84 14.71 12.39
CA ILE A 70 -17.19 14.18 12.16
C ILE A 70 -18.15 14.71 13.24
N ASP A 71 -17.74 14.66 14.50
CA ASP A 71 -18.53 15.20 15.61
C ASP A 71 -18.77 16.72 15.48
N ALA A 72 -17.76 17.47 15.04
CA ALA A 72 -17.91 18.90 14.74
C ALA A 72 -18.92 19.15 13.61
N ILE A 73 -18.93 18.34 12.54
CA ILE A 73 -19.91 18.43 11.46
C ILE A 73 -21.33 18.18 12.01
N PHE A 74 -21.53 17.12 12.79
CA PHE A 74 -22.84 16.80 13.37
C PHE A 74 -23.37 17.84 14.35
N ARG A 75 -22.49 18.62 14.98
CA ARG A 75 -22.89 19.78 15.81
C ARG A 75 -23.18 21.04 15.01
N SER A 76 -22.50 21.22 13.88
CA SER A 76 -22.52 22.49 13.13
C SER A 76 -23.61 22.53 12.06
N TYR A 77 -24.06 21.37 11.58
CA TYR A 77 -25.01 21.26 10.48
C TYR A 77 -26.22 20.44 10.87
N THR A 78 -27.38 20.85 10.35
CA THR A 78 -28.62 20.09 10.50
C THR A 78 -28.56 18.79 9.71
N ARG A 79 -29.41 17.83 10.09
CA ARG A 79 -29.59 16.59 9.33
C ARG A 79 -29.91 16.85 7.86
N SER A 80 -30.73 17.86 7.56
CA SER A 80 -31.09 18.18 6.16
C SER A 80 -29.87 18.62 5.37
N GLU A 81 -29.07 19.55 5.91
CA GLU A 81 -27.86 20.05 5.23
C GLU A 81 -26.83 18.94 5.00
N ILE A 82 -26.67 18.04 5.98
CA ILE A 82 -25.80 16.86 5.83
C ILE A 82 -26.34 15.96 4.71
N MET A 83 -27.64 15.69 4.68
CA MET A 83 -28.26 14.86 3.64
C MET A 83 -28.18 15.50 2.25
N ASP A 84 -28.34 16.82 2.15
CA ASP A 84 -28.19 17.57 0.90
C ASP A 84 -26.74 17.48 0.39
N TYR A 85 -25.77 17.64 1.28
CA TYR A 85 -24.36 17.44 0.95
C TYR A 85 -24.07 16.01 0.48
N LEU A 86 -24.51 14.99 1.23
CA LEU A 86 -24.33 13.58 0.87
C LEU A 86 -25.01 13.24 -0.45
N GLY A 87 -26.22 13.77 -0.68
CA GLY A 87 -26.94 13.63 -1.95
C GLY A 87 -26.19 14.26 -3.11
N TRP A 88 -25.59 15.44 -2.90
CA TRP A 88 -24.73 16.08 -3.88
C TRP A 88 -23.46 15.27 -4.16
N GLN A 89 -22.78 14.74 -3.14
CA GLN A 89 -21.63 13.85 -3.33
C GLN A 89 -22.01 12.60 -4.13
N PHE A 90 -23.16 12.01 -3.83
CA PHE A 90 -23.69 10.87 -4.59
C PHE A 90 -23.94 11.23 -6.06
N ALA A 91 -24.59 12.37 -6.33
CA ALA A 91 -24.86 12.84 -7.69
C ALA A 91 -23.56 13.12 -8.47
N GLN A 92 -22.57 13.73 -7.84
CA GLN A 92 -21.27 14.00 -8.46
C GLN A 92 -20.50 12.71 -8.78
N LEU A 93 -20.58 11.71 -7.90
CA LEU A 93 -19.87 10.46 -8.05
C LEU A 93 -20.51 9.54 -9.11
N TYR A 94 -21.84 9.38 -9.06
CA TYR A 94 -22.57 8.41 -9.90
C TYR A 94 -23.23 9.04 -11.12
N GLY A 95 -23.57 10.33 -11.09
CA GLY A 95 -24.20 11.05 -12.18
C GLY A 95 -23.50 10.83 -13.53
N PRO A 96 -22.16 11.02 -13.62
CA PRO A 96 -21.43 10.80 -14.86
C PRO A 96 -21.43 9.37 -15.39
N VAL A 97 -21.82 8.39 -14.56
CA VAL A 97 -21.84 6.96 -14.89
C VAL A 97 -23.23 6.51 -15.33
N ILE A 98 -24.28 7.10 -14.76
CA ILE A 98 -25.67 6.67 -14.96
C ILE A 98 -26.40 7.49 -16.03
N ASP A 99 -25.92 8.70 -16.35
CA ASP A 99 -26.54 9.58 -17.34
C ASP A 99 -25.50 10.32 -18.18
N ALA A 100 -25.67 10.28 -19.51
CA ALA A 100 -24.72 10.86 -20.44
C ALA A 100 -24.70 12.39 -20.40
N ASP A 101 -25.84 13.03 -20.15
CA ASP A 101 -25.94 14.50 -20.07
C ASP A 101 -25.30 15.00 -18.78
N LEU A 102 -25.48 14.29 -17.67
CA LEU A 102 -24.74 14.58 -16.42
C LEU A 102 -23.25 14.36 -16.58
N GLY A 103 -22.81 13.31 -17.29
CA GLY A 103 -21.40 13.10 -17.61
C GLY A 103 -20.83 14.24 -18.45
N ASN A 104 -21.54 14.65 -19.50
CA ASN A 104 -21.14 15.78 -20.33
C ASN A 104 -21.09 17.09 -19.54
N ALA A 105 -22.06 17.33 -18.66
CA ALA A 105 -22.10 18.51 -17.79
C ALA A 105 -20.95 18.53 -16.78
N TYR A 106 -20.62 17.38 -16.18
CA TYR A 106 -19.54 17.24 -15.20
C TYR A 106 -18.16 17.51 -15.83
N PHE A 107 -17.89 16.93 -16.99
CA PHE A 107 -16.58 17.06 -17.65
C PHE A 107 -16.47 18.28 -18.58
N GLY A 108 -17.59 18.88 -18.96
CA GLY A 108 -17.68 19.94 -19.98
C GLY A 108 -17.27 19.48 -21.38
N ASP A 109 -17.06 18.17 -21.57
CA ASP A 109 -16.54 17.57 -22.79
C ASP A 109 -16.97 16.10 -22.89
N ARG A 110 -17.56 15.75 -24.05
CA ARG A 110 -18.11 14.42 -24.28
C ARG A 110 -17.03 13.34 -24.39
N GLU A 111 -15.88 13.66 -24.97
CA GLU A 111 -14.80 12.69 -25.13
C GLU A 111 -14.24 12.27 -23.76
N ARG A 112 -13.98 13.25 -22.88
CA ARG A 112 -13.59 13.02 -21.48
C ARG A 112 -14.64 12.21 -20.70
N ALA A 113 -15.92 12.51 -20.87
CA ALA A 113 -17.00 11.77 -20.23
C ALA A 113 -16.99 10.28 -20.66
N VAL A 114 -16.78 10.00 -21.95
CA VAL A 114 -16.68 8.61 -22.47
C VAL A 114 -15.43 7.90 -21.94
N ILE A 115 -14.29 8.58 -21.87
CA ILE A 115 -13.05 8.02 -21.31
C ILE A 115 -13.24 7.68 -19.83
N TYR A 116 -13.83 8.60 -19.06
CA TYR A 116 -14.14 8.39 -17.65
C TYR A 116 -15.07 7.20 -17.45
N LEU A 117 -16.17 7.13 -18.21
CA LEU A 117 -17.13 6.04 -18.15
C LEU A 117 -16.45 4.68 -18.38
N ARG A 118 -15.58 4.57 -19.40
CA ARG A 118 -14.81 3.33 -19.66
C ARG A 118 -13.92 2.95 -18.49
N HIS A 119 -13.21 3.91 -17.90
CA HIS A 119 -12.34 3.64 -16.75
C HIS A 119 -13.16 3.17 -15.54
N VAL A 120 -14.25 3.86 -15.24
CA VAL A 120 -15.14 3.49 -14.14
C VAL A 120 -15.74 2.11 -14.38
N CYS A 121 -16.29 1.81 -15.55
CA CYS A 121 -16.80 0.46 -15.87
C CYS A 121 -15.75 -0.64 -15.65
N GLY A 122 -14.50 -0.42 -16.05
CA GLY A 122 -13.40 -1.36 -15.78
C GLY A 122 -13.17 -1.56 -14.28
N ARG A 123 -13.07 -0.47 -13.51
CA ARG A 123 -12.89 -0.52 -12.06
C ARG A 123 -14.06 -1.17 -11.32
N LEU A 124 -15.27 -0.96 -11.82
CA LEU A 124 -16.50 -1.55 -11.29
C LEU A 124 -16.49 -3.07 -11.42
N VAL A 125 -16.07 -3.59 -12.59
CA VAL A 125 -15.89 -5.03 -12.82
C VAL A 125 -14.79 -5.59 -11.93
N GLU A 126 -13.65 -4.90 -11.78
CA GLU A 126 -12.59 -5.37 -10.87
C GLU A 126 -13.03 -5.43 -9.40
N VAL A 127 -13.86 -4.48 -8.96
CA VAL A 127 -14.39 -4.50 -7.58
C VAL A 127 -15.40 -5.62 -7.37
N ALA A 128 -16.19 -5.96 -8.38
CA ALA A 128 -17.15 -7.06 -8.30
C ALA A 128 -16.51 -8.44 -8.48
N TYR A 129 -15.45 -8.54 -9.28
CA TYR A 129 -14.74 -9.78 -9.59
C TYR A 129 -13.24 -9.69 -9.30
N PRO A 130 -12.85 -9.39 -8.06
CA PRO A 130 -11.45 -9.11 -7.76
C PRO A 130 -10.52 -10.29 -8.01
N GLY A 131 -10.81 -11.47 -7.43
CA GLY A 131 -10.04 -12.68 -7.65
C GLY A 131 -9.92 -13.07 -9.13
N LEU A 132 -10.99 -12.97 -9.90
CA LEU A 132 -10.97 -13.22 -11.35
C LEU A 132 -10.05 -12.22 -12.08
N SER A 133 -10.19 -10.93 -11.78
CA SER A 133 -9.35 -9.90 -12.40
C SER A 133 -7.88 -10.12 -12.06
N SER A 134 -7.55 -10.34 -10.79
CA SER A 134 -6.19 -10.58 -10.30
C SER A 134 -5.60 -11.88 -10.88
N ALA A 135 -6.40 -12.94 -11.01
CA ALA A 135 -5.98 -14.18 -11.65
C ALA A 135 -5.63 -13.95 -13.12
N LEU A 136 -6.41 -13.16 -13.86
CA LEU A 136 -6.10 -12.79 -15.24
C LEU A 136 -4.75 -12.06 -15.33
N TYR A 137 -4.50 -11.08 -14.46
CA TYR A 137 -3.22 -10.36 -14.45
C TYR A 137 -2.04 -11.26 -14.10
N TYR A 138 -2.24 -12.21 -13.17
CA TYR A 138 -1.23 -13.16 -12.74
C TYR A 138 -0.90 -14.16 -13.86
N LEU A 139 -1.91 -14.84 -14.41
CA LEU A 139 -1.75 -15.89 -15.42
C LEU A 139 -1.22 -15.37 -16.76
N THR A 140 -1.50 -14.11 -17.10
CA THR A 140 -1.03 -13.50 -18.37
C THR A 140 0.38 -12.92 -18.31
N GLY A 141 1.03 -12.89 -17.14
CA GLY A 141 2.29 -12.16 -16.94
C GLY A 141 3.37 -12.86 -16.12
N LEU A 142 3.07 -13.98 -15.46
CA LEU A 142 3.98 -14.64 -14.51
C LEU A 142 4.08 -16.15 -14.75
N ASP A 143 4.81 -16.53 -15.79
CA ASP A 143 5.25 -17.92 -15.95
C ASP A 143 6.18 -18.38 -14.78
N GLU A 144 6.53 -19.66 -14.73
CA GLU A 144 7.40 -20.19 -13.65
C GLU A 144 8.73 -19.41 -13.50
N PRO A 145 9.47 -19.11 -14.59
CA PRO A 145 10.68 -18.29 -14.50
C PRO A 145 10.43 -16.89 -13.88
N ALA A 146 9.40 -16.19 -14.32
CA ALA A 146 9.04 -14.89 -13.76
C ALA A 146 8.68 -15.00 -12.27
N ARG A 147 7.91 -16.02 -11.87
CA ARG A 147 7.56 -16.28 -10.46
C ARG A 147 8.79 -16.56 -9.61
N SER A 148 9.72 -17.35 -10.11
CA SER A 148 10.99 -17.61 -9.43
C SER A 148 11.82 -16.33 -9.26
N ALA A 149 11.83 -15.45 -10.27
CA ALA A 149 12.56 -14.18 -10.20
C ALA A 149 11.90 -13.17 -9.23
N VAL A 150 10.56 -13.12 -9.17
CA VAL A 150 9.84 -12.36 -8.14
C VAL A 150 10.23 -12.85 -6.75
N ARG A 151 10.12 -14.16 -6.50
CA ARG A 151 10.47 -14.77 -5.21
C ARG A 151 11.91 -14.47 -4.80
N ALA A 152 12.86 -14.68 -5.71
CA ALA A 152 14.28 -14.41 -5.46
C ALA A 152 14.55 -12.92 -5.14
N THR A 153 13.85 -12.00 -5.80
CA THR A 153 13.96 -10.55 -5.53
C THR A 153 13.46 -10.22 -4.12
N LEU A 154 12.28 -10.73 -3.74
CA LEU A 154 11.67 -10.47 -2.43
C LEU A 154 12.49 -11.10 -1.29
N GLU A 155 12.88 -12.37 -1.42
CA GLU A 155 13.72 -13.07 -0.44
C GLU A 155 15.10 -12.41 -0.30
N GLY A 156 15.70 -12.00 -1.41
CA GLY A 156 16.98 -11.28 -1.41
C GLY A 156 16.89 -9.97 -0.62
N VAL A 157 15.79 -9.24 -0.76
CA VAL A 157 15.53 -7.99 -0.03
C VAL A 157 15.29 -8.24 1.46
N VAL A 158 14.54 -9.26 1.86
CA VAL A 158 14.39 -9.65 3.29
C VAL A 158 15.75 -9.95 3.91
N ASN A 159 16.54 -10.80 3.25
CA ASN A 159 17.85 -11.22 3.74
C ASN A 159 18.82 -10.04 3.85
N ALA A 160 18.89 -9.20 2.81
CA ALA A 160 19.74 -8.02 2.81
C ALA A 160 19.36 -7.04 3.93
N THR A 161 18.06 -6.80 4.13
CA THR A 161 17.57 -5.94 5.22
C THR A 161 18.03 -6.46 6.59
N ALA A 162 17.85 -7.75 6.85
CA ALA A 162 18.23 -8.36 8.12
C ALA A 162 19.75 -8.29 8.36
N THR A 163 20.56 -8.56 7.34
CA THR A 163 22.03 -8.45 7.43
C THR A 163 22.49 -7.02 7.66
N LEU A 164 21.87 -6.03 7.00
CA LEU A 164 22.18 -4.62 7.22
C LEU A 164 21.86 -4.17 8.65
N ILE A 165 20.74 -4.63 9.21
CA ILE A 165 20.38 -4.40 10.62
C ILE A 165 21.41 -5.02 11.57
N GLU A 166 21.81 -6.28 11.34
CA GLU A 166 22.81 -6.98 12.17
C GLU A 166 24.19 -6.28 12.12
N GLY A 167 24.53 -5.68 10.97
CA GLY A 167 25.76 -4.92 10.76
C GLY A 167 25.75 -3.48 11.32
N ALA A 168 24.59 -2.95 11.70
CA ALA A 168 24.42 -1.55 12.06
C ALA A 168 25.20 -1.17 13.34
N SER A 169 26.26 -0.37 13.19
CA SER A 169 27.15 0.03 14.32
C SER A 169 26.49 0.92 15.39
N TRP A 170 25.31 1.46 15.09
CA TRP A 170 24.57 2.40 15.92
C TRP A 170 23.44 1.74 16.71
N LEU A 171 23.25 0.43 16.56
CA LEU A 171 22.31 -0.37 17.33
C LEU A 171 23.06 -1.27 18.32
N ASP A 172 22.48 -1.48 19.49
CA ASP A 172 22.96 -2.51 20.42
C ASP A 172 22.57 -3.92 19.95
N GLU A 173 23.31 -4.94 20.41
CA GLU A 173 23.10 -6.34 19.99
C GLU A 173 21.68 -6.88 20.27
N PRO A 174 21.05 -6.60 21.43
CA PRO A 174 19.66 -6.99 21.66
C PRO A 174 18.69 -6.39 20.63
N THR A 175 18.83 -5.10 20.32
CA THR A 175 17.97 -4.40 19.34
C THR A 175 18.19 -4.96 17.94
N LYS A 176 19.45 -5.18 17.52
CA LYS A 176 19.76 -5.80 16.22
C LYS A 176 19.06 -7.14 16.04
N SER A 177 19.23 -8.04 17.02
CA SER A 177 18.68 -9.40 16.97
C SER A 177 17.16 -9.39 16.88
N ALA A 178 16.50 -8.57 17.70
CA ALA A 178 15.04 -8.47 17.72
C ALA A 178 14.49 -7.84 16.43
N VAL A 179 15.11 -6.76 15.93
CA VAL A 179 14.68 -6.11 14.68
C VAL A 179 14.91 -7.01 13.47
N ALA A 180 16.06 -7.69 13.38
CA ALA A 180 16.33 -8.64 12.31
C ALA A 180 15.37 -9.83 12.35
N THR A 181 14.98 -10.30 13.54
CA THR A 181 13.95 -11.34 13.72
C THR A 181 12.60 -10.86 13.21
N LYS A 182 12.20 -9.62 13.55
CA LYS A 182 10.96 -9.03 13.05
C LYS A 182 10.93 -8.93 11.53
N ILE A 183 12.00 -8.44 10.91
CA ILE A 183 12.10 -8.37 9.44
C ILE A 183 11.92 -9.73 8.79
N ARG A 184 12.56 -10.77 9.34
CA ARG A 184 12.42 -12.15 8.84
C ARG A 184 11.03 -12.75 9.08
N SER A 185 10.27 -12.23 10.04
CA SER A 185 8.93 -12.70 10.34
C SER A 185 7.83 -11.95 9.58
N VAL A 186 8.17 -10.94 8.76
CA VAL A 186 7.20 -10.26 7.90
C VAL A 186 6.70 -11.26 6.85
N LYS A 187 5.39 -11.48 6.85
CA LYS A 187 4.73 -12.32 5.83
C LYS A 187 4.70 -11.58 4.50
N VAL A 188 4.81 -12.31 3.40
CA VAL A 188 4.79 -11.74 2.05
C VAL A 188 3.69 -12.44 1.27
N GLU A 189 2.60 -11.73 1.04
CA GLU A 189 1.43 -12.28 0.35
C GLU A 189 1.34 -11.71 -1.07
N LEU A 190 1.61 -12.56 -2.05
CA LEU A 190 1.43 -12.21 -3.46
C LEU A 190 0.00 -12.56 -3.89
N TRP A 191 -0.79 -11.52 -4.12
CA TRP A 191 -2.18 -11.64 -4.52
C TRP A 191 -2.35 -11.85 -6.04
N PRO A 192 -3.31 -12.70 -6.45
CA PRO A 192 -4.28 -13.38 -5.59
C PRO A 192 -3.74 -14.71 -5.01
N PRO A 193 -4.40 -15.27 -3.97
CA PRO A 193 -4.08 -16.60 -3.45
C PRO A 193 -4.01 -17.65 -4.55
N THR A 194 -3.01 -18.53 -4.49
CA THR A 194 -2.73 -19.45 -5.62
C THR A 194 -3.89 -20.41 -5.93
N TRP A 195 -4.71 -20.76 -4.94
CA TRP A 195 -5.85 -21.66 -5.13
C TRP A 195 -6.92 -21.08 -6.07
N ILE A 196 -7.09 -19.75 -6.13
CA ILE A 196 -8.07 -19.09 -7.01
C ILE A 196 -7.57 -18.99 -8.46
N LEU A 197 -6.34 -19.39 -8.75
CA LEU A 197 -5.82 -19.42 -10.12
C LEU A 197 -6.39 -20.61 -10.93
N GLU A 198 -6.92 -21.62 -10.24
CA GLU A 198 -7.52 -22.79 -10.86
C GLU A 198 -8.90 -22.45 -11.45
N LYS A 199 -9.16 -22.94 -12.67
CA LYS A 199 -10.42 -22.66 -13.38
C LYS A 199 -11.64 -23.12 -12.58
N GLU A 200 -11.54 -24.26 -11.93
CA GLU A 200 -12.60 -24.84 -11.11
C GLU A 200 -12.88 -23.96 -9.90
N ALA A 201 -11.85 -23.38 -9.26
CA ALA A 201 -12.00 -22.47 -8.14
C ALA A 201 -12.69 -21.17 -8.55
N LEU A 202 -12.26 -20.55 -9.66
CA LEU A 202 -12.92 -19.37 -10.23
C LEU A 202 -14.39 -19.66 -10.56
N THR A 203 -14.68 -20.83 -11.13
CA THR A 203 -16.04 -21.22 -11.48
C THR A 203 -16.90 -21.40 -10.23
N ARG A 204 -16.36 -22.03 -9.17
CA ARG A 204 -17.08 -22.19 -7.90
C ARG A 204 -17.49 -20.82 -7.34
N VAL A 205 -16.55 -19.89 -7.18
CA VAL A 205 -16.83 -18.56 -6.62
C VAL A 205 -17.79 -17.76 -7.50
N TYR A 206 -17.48 -17.62 -8.80
CA TYR A 206 -18.17 -16.67 -9.66
C TYR A 206 -19.44 -17.20 -10.34
N SER A 207 -19.80 -18.48 -10.11
CA SER A 207 -21.10 -19.01 -10.56
C SER A 207 -22.30 -18.42 -9.81
N HIS A 208 -22.08 -17.86 -8.62
CA HIS A 208 -23.11 -17.20 -7.81
C HIS A 208 -23.33 -15.73 -8.22
N PHE A 209 -22.45 -15.16 -9.03
CA PHE A 209 -22.50 -13.76 -9.42
C PHE A 209 -23.33 -13.56 -10.69
N PRO A 210 -23.95 -12.38 -10.86
CA PRO A 210 -24.70 -12.09 -12.07
C PRO A 210 -23.76 -12.06 -13.28
N ILE A 211 -24.06 -12.83 -14.33
CA ILE A 211 -23.37 -12.70 -15.63
C ILE A 211 -23.90 -11.50 -16.41
N ASN A 212 -25.18 -11.20 -16.20
CA ASN A 212 -25.92 -10.12 -16.84
C ASN A 212 -26.96 -9.57 -15.85
N ALA A 213 -27.16 -8.25 -15.87
CA ALA A 213 -28.16 -7.58 -15.05
C ALA A 213 -28.94 -6.58 -15.90
N THR A 214 -30.17 -6.27 -15.46
CA THR A 214 -31.08 -5.33 -16.14
C THR A 214 -30.70 -3.86 -15.92
N SER A 215 -29.89 -3.58 -14.89
CA SER A 215 -29.35 -2.26 -14.61
C SER A 215 -27.99 -2.35 -13.91
N LEU A 216 -27.23 -1.25 -13.95
CA LEU A 216 -25.96 -1.14 -13.24
C LEU A 216 -26.14 -1.29 -11.71
N THR A 217 -27.20 -0.74 -11.15
CA THR A 217 -27.51 -0.86 -9.72
C THR A 217 -27.94 -2.28 -9.34
N GLY A 218 -28.70 -2.95 -10.22
CA GLY A 218 -29.05 -4.36 -10.06
C GLY A 218 -27.81 -5.25 -10.03
N PHE A 219 -26.90 -5.02 -10.97
CA PHE A 219 -25.62 -5.72 -11.03
C PHE A 219 -24.83 -5.63 -9.72
N PHE A 220 -24.71 -4.44 -9.13
CA PHE A 220 -23.97 -4.27 -7.88
C PHE A 220 -24.67 -4.88 -6.68
N ARG A 221 -26.00 -4.75 -6.60
CA ARG A 221 -26.78 -5.35 -5.52
C ARG A 221 -26.62 -6.88 -5.56
N GLU A 222 -26.87 -7.49 -6.71
CA GLU A 222 -26.77 -8.95 -6.89
C GLU A 222 -25.34 -9.45 -6.65
N SER A 223 -24.31 -8.74 -7.14
CA SER A 223 -22.91 -9.08 -6.84
C SER A 223 -22.60 -8.95 -5.35
N ARG A 224 -23.14 -7.94 -4.66
CA ARG A 224 -22.93 -7.74 -3.22
C ARG A 224 -23.62 -8.80 -2.38
N GLU A 225 -24.84 -9.18 -2.74
CA GLU A 225 -25.57 -10.28 -2.12
C GLU A 225 -24.79 -11.59 -2.26
N ALA A 226 -24.31 -11.92 -3.47
CA ALA A 226 -23.48 -13.10 -3.72
C ALA A 226 -22.15 -13.05 -2.93
N MET A 227 -21.49 -11.88 -2.87
CA MET A 227 -20.26 -11.70 -2.09
C MET A 227 -20.47 -11.97 -0.60
N THR A 228 -21.53 -11.39 -0.02
CA THR A 228 -21.85 -11.58 1.41
C THR A 228 -22.16 -13.04 1.71
N GLU A 229 -23.03 -13.68 0.92
CA GLU A 229 -23.39 -15.08 1.13
C GLU A 229 -22.18 -16.01 1.08
N LEU A 230 -21.32 -15.85 0.07
CA LEU A 230 -20.17 -16.74 -0.11
C LEU A 230 -19.11 -16.54 0.97
N ALA A 231 -18.81 -15.30 1.32
CA ALA A 231 -17.82 -15.01 2.34
C ALA A 231 -18.23 -15.50 3.73
N GLU A 232 -19.52 -15.45 4.06
CA GLU A 232 -20.02 -16.03 5.31
C GLU A 232 -19.97 -17.57 5.30
N SER A 233 -19.87 -18.20 4.12
CA SER A 233 -19.89 -19.65 3.96
C SER A 233 -18.52 -20.32 4.03
N ASP A 234 -17.44 -19.63 3.61
CA ASP A 234 -16.09 -20.19 3.48
C ASP A 234 -15.02 -19.11 3.69
N PRO A 235 -14.09 -19.28 4.66
CA PRO A 235 -12.99 -18.33 4.87
C PRO A 235 -12.10 -18.09 3.64
N ASP A 236 -11.93 -19.09 2.76
CA ASP A 236 -11.17 -18.90 1.52
C ASP A 236 -11.92 -17.91 0.60
N PHE A 237 -13.25 -17.99 0.54
CA PHE A 237 -14.05 -17.05 -0.24
C PHE A 237 -14.07 -15.67 0.40
N GLU A 238 -14.12 -15.58 1.73
CA GLU A 238 -14.00 -14.33 2.46
C GLU A 238 -12.72 -13.59 2.07
N GLU A 239 -11.58 -14.29 2.11
CA GLU A 239 -10.28 -13.76 1.70
C GLU A 239 -10.39 -13.15 0.29
N VAL A 240 -10.81 -13.91 -0.71
CA VAL A 240 -10.83 -13.44 -2.12
C VAL A 240 -11.83 -12.31 -2.39
N LEU A 241 -12.93 -12.23 -1.64
CA LEU A 241 -14.03 -11.30 -1.92
C LEU A 241 -13.98 -10.01 -1.09
N TRP A 242 -13.45 -10.04 0.15
CA TRP A 242 -13.46 -8.89 1.06
C TRP A 242 -12.11 -8.22 1.28
N THR A 243 -10.99 -8.92 1.06
CA THR A 243 -9.65 -8.32 1.11
C THR A 243 -8.97 -8.18 -0.26
N PRO A 244 -9.69 -7.88 -1.36
CA PRO A 244 -9.07 -7.97 -2.66
C PRO A 244 -8.09 -6.85 -2.96
N LEU A 245 -6.88 -7.23 -3.35
CA LEU A 245 -6.00 -6.33 -4.10
C LEU A 245 -6.41 -6.32 -5.58
N SER A 246 -6.72 -5.14 -6.12
CA SER A 246 -7.02 -4.97 -7.55
C SER A 246 -5.84 -5.47 -8.38
N GLY A 247 -6.13 -6.37 -9.32
CA GLY A 247 -5.12 -6.98 -10.18
C GLY A 247 -4.44 -5.99 -11.13
N SER A 248 -5.10 -4.90 -11.48
CA SER A 248 -4.58 -3.89 -12.40
C SER A 248 -3.77 -2.78 -11.72
N MET A 249 -4.07 -2.52 -10.44
CA MET A 249 -3.41 -1.47 -9.68
C MET A 249 -2.12 -2.02 -9.07
N PRO A 250 -0.94 -1.44 -9.37
CA PRO A 250 0.28 -1.81 -8.68
C PRO A 250 0.18 -1.36 -7.22
N TYR A 251 0.05 -2.33 -6.32
CA TYR A 251 -0.12 -2.10 -4.89
C TYR A 251 0.86 -2.97 -4.11
N LEU A 252 1.63 -2.32 -3.22
CA LEU A 252 2.37 -2.96 -2.14
C LEU A 252 2.13 -2.13 -0.88
N SER A 253 1.68 -2.78 0.19
CA SER A 253 1.54 -2.12 1.49
C SER A 253 1.88 -3.08 2.61
N TYR A 254 2.61 -2.57 3.60
CA TYR A 254 2.76 -3.23 4.89
C TYR A 254 1.51 -2.99 5.74
N ASP A 255 0.95 -4.08 6.27
CA ASP A 255 -0.05 -4.07 7.33
C ASP A 255 0.62 -4.48 8.65
N GLY A 256 0.65 -3.53 9.59
CA GLY A 256 1.25 -3.75 10.92
C GLY A 256 0.46 -4.75 11.76
N ALA A 257 -0.87 -4.79 11.63
CA ALA A 257 -1.73 -5.69 12.38
C ALA A 257 -1.57 -7.15 11.93
N LEU A 258 -1.22 -7.41 10.69
CA LEU A 258 -0.95 -8.77 10.19
C LEU A 258 0.54 -9.12 10.17
N ASN A 259 1.40 -8.13 10.39
CA ASN A 259 2.84 -8.19 10.12
C ASN A 259 3.12 -8.74 8.72
N GLU A 260 2.46 -8.17 7.72
CA GLU A 260 2.40 -8.67 6.35
C GLU A 260 2.65 -7.56 5.34
N VAL A 261 3.33 -7.87 4.24
CA VAL A 261 3.32 -7.04 3.03
C VAL A 261 2.49 -7.74 1.96
N SER A 262 1.35 -7.15 1.63
CA SER A 262 0.49 -7.64 0.56
C SER A 262 0.88 -6.98 -0.77
N ILE A 263 1.07 -7.80 -1.81
CA ILE A 263 1.59 -7.41 -3.14
C ILE A 263 0.55 -7.79 -4.19
N SER A 264 0.05 -6.84 -4.99
CA SER A 264 -0.91 -7.14 -6.05
C SER A 264 -0.24 -7.74 -7.30
N ALA A 265 -1.01 -8.48 -8.09
CA ALA A 265 -0.59 -8.94 -9.42
C ALA A 265 -0.16 -7.78 -10.35
N GLY A 266 -0.71 -6.58 -10.15
CA GLY A 266 -0.34 -5.37 -10.90
C GLY A 266 1.06 -4.87 -10.56
N ALA A 267 1.56 -5.15 -9.37
CA ALA A 267 2.87 -4.68 -8.92
C ALA A 267 4.04 -5.57 -9.39
N VAL A 268 3.77 -6.83 -9.74
CA VAL A 268 4.74 -7.75 -10.33
C VAL A 268 4.72 -7.66 -11.86
N ARG A 269 4.60 -6.42 -12.37
CA ARG A 269 4.62 -6.08 -13.79
C ARG A 269 5.41 -4.78 -14.01
N PHE A 270 5.64 -4.46 -15.27
CA PHE A 270 6.34 -3.25 -15.65
C PHE A 270 5.59 -2.02 -15.11
N PRO A 271 6.27 -1.02 -14.53
CA PRO A 271 7.73 -0.86 -14.49
C PRO A 271 8.43 -1.42 -13.24
N LEU A 272 7.68 -1.93 -12.26
CA LEU A 272 8.29 -2.43 -11.01
C LEU A 272 9.02 -3.76 -11.25
N PHE A 273 8.45 -4.64 -12.06
CA PHE A 273 9.05 -5.92 -12.40
C PHE A 273 9.03 -6.15 -13.91
N VAL A 274 10.14 -6.62 -14.46
CA VAL A 274 10.30 -6.92 -15.89
C VAL A 274 10.45 -8.43 -16.04
N PRO A 275 9.42 -9.15 -16.50
CA PRO A 275 9.55 -10.57 -16.85
C PRO A 275 10.68 -10.77 -17.87
N GLY A 276 11.64 -11.65 -17.56
CA GLY A 276 12.84 -11.87 -18.36
C GLY A 276 13.90 -10.75 -18.29
N GLY A 277 13.67 -9.71 -17.47
CA GLY A 277 14.61 -8.64 -17.17
C GLY A 277 15.81 -9.08 -16.34
N THR A 278 16.78 -8.18 -16.13
CA THR A 278 17.95 -8.44 -15.29
C THR A 278 17.60 -8.32 -13.81
N ALA A 279 18.42 -8.89 -12.93
CA ALA A 279 18.28 -8.66 -11.49
C ALA A 279 18.34 -7.18 -11.14
N ALA A 280 19.15 -6.38 -11.84
CA ALA A 280 19.23 -4.93 -11.63
C ALA A 280 17.89 -4.22 -11.86
N MET A 281 17.18 -4.55 -12.94
CA MET A 281 15.85 -3.99 -13.22
C MET A 281 14.86 -4.34 -12.10
N ASN A 282 14.82 -5.62 -11.71
CA ASN A 282 13.83 -6.13 -10.77
C ASN A 282 14.11 -5.72 -9.32
N HIS A 283 15.37 -5.68 -8.89
CA HIS A 283 15.75 -5.14 -7.59
C HIS A 283 15.54 -3.63 -7.53
N GLY A 284 15.82 -2.91 -8.62
CA GLY A 284 15.61 -1.47 -8.70
C GLY A 284 14.14 -1.09 -8.55
N GLY A 285 13.25 -1.73 -9.31
CA GLY A 285 11.80 -1.47 -9.25
C GLY A 285 11.08 -2.14 -8.07
N LEU A 286 10.78 -3.43 -8.21
CA LEU A 286 10.02 -4.23 -7.24
C LEU A 286 10.78 -4.37 -5.93
N GLY A 287 12.09 -4.65 -6.00
CA GLY A 287 12.94 -4.83 -4.82
C GLY A 287 12.95 -3.59 -3.92
N SER A 288 13.17 -2.40 -4.47
CA SER A 288 13.14 -1.14 -3.71
C SER A 288 11.74 -0.80 -3.20
N SER A 289 10.70 -1.08 -3.98
CA SER A 289 9.31 -0.84 -3.55
C SER A 289 8.92 -1.76 -2.39
N PHE A 290 9.38 -3.00 -2.40
CA PHE A 290 9.20 -3.96 -1.32
C PHE A 290 10.08 -3.61 -0.10
N ALA A 291 11.33 -3.20 -0.32
CA ALA A 291 12.23 -2.74 0.74
C ALA A 291 11.63 -1.56 1.51
N ARG A 292 10.96 -0.62 0.83
CA ARG A 292 10.22 0.47 1.48
C ARG A 292 9.17 -0.06 2.46
N GLN A 293 8.43 -1.11 2.09
CA GLN A 293 7.42 -1.70 2.98
C GLN A 293 8.06 -2.44 4.16
N LEU A 294 9.19 -3.14 3.95
CA LEU A 294 9.95 -3.74 5.05
C LEU A 294 10.50 -2.70 6.02
N VAL A 295 11.04 -1.59 5.53
CA VAL A 295 11.54 -0.53 6.43
C VAL A 295 10.36 0.14 7.15
N ARG A 296 9.18 0.28 6.52
CA ARG A 296 7.96 0.72 7.21
C ARG A 296 7.54 -0.23 8.34
N SER A 297 7.87 -1.53 8.27
CA SER A 297 7.62 -2.45 9.39
C SER A 297 8.42 -2.12 10.64
N LEU A 298 9.47 -1.29 10.52
CA LEU A 298 10.27 -0.79 11.62
C LEU A 298 9.72 0.51 12.23
N ASP A 299 8.84 1.22 11.51
CA ASP A 299 8.16 2.43 11.98
C ASP A 299 6.91 2.12 12.85
N SER A 300 6.72 0.85 13.23
CA SER A 300 5.44 0.43 13.79
C SER A 300 5.27 0.83 15.26
N ARG A 301 4.60 1.96 15.43
CA ARG A 301 3.71 2.20 16.56
C ARG A 301 2.66 1.08 16.56
N THR A 302 2.67 0.30 17.63
CA THR A 302 1.75 -0.80 17.97
C THR A 302 1.57 -1.85 16.87
N VAL A 303 2.38 -2.91 16.88
CA VAL A 303 1.96 -4.33 16.82
C VAL A 303 3.22 -5.21 16.87
N THR A 304 3.19 -6.22 17.72
CA THR A 304 4.26 -7.21 17.91
C THR A 304 4.37 -8.15 16.72
N SER A 305 5.43 -8.98 16.66
CA SER A 305 5.64 -10.01 15.63
C SER A 305 4.49 -11.03 15.45
N GLU A 306 3.45 -10.98 16.28
CA GLU A 306 2.33 -11.93 16.31
C GLU A 306 1.01 -11.32 15.83
N GLY A 307 1.01 -10.09 15.30
CA GLY A 307 -0.19 -9.50 14.68
C GLY A 307 -1.33 -9.16 15.66
N ARG A 308 -1.02 -8.90 16.93
CA ARG A 308 -2.02 -8.53 17.94
C ARG A 308 -2.01 -7.02 18.20
N CYS A 309 -3.20 -6.44 18.38
CA CYS A 309 -3.42 -5.11 18.95
C CYS A 309 -2.95 -5.08 20.42
N VAL A 310 -1.63 -5.19 20.64
CA VAL A 310 -1.05 -5.15 21.97
C VAL A 310 -0.73 -3.70 22.29
N ARG A 311 -1.36 -3.21 23.35
CA ARG A 311 -0.97 -1.98 24.04
C ARG A 311 0.36 -2.25 24.76
N GLY A 312 1.48 -2.16 24.07
CA GLY A 312 2.79 -2.40 24.67
C GLY A 312 3.93 -2.27 23.67
N ASP A 313 4.96 -1.52 24.08
CA ASP A 313 6.27 -1.44 23.44
C ASP A 313 6.75 -2.81 22.97
N ASP A 314 6.97 -2.98 21.66
CA ASP A 314 8.09 -3.82 21.26
C ASP A 314 9.34 -3.03 21.66
N GLY A 315 9.90 -3.35 22.83
CA GLY A 315 11.02 -2.60 23.39
C GLY A 315 12.20 -2.49 22.42
N ALA A 316 12.35 -3.44 21.49
CA ALA A 316 13.35 -3.36 20.44
C ALA A 316 13.02 -2.30 19.38
N LEU A 317 11.77 -2.17 18.95
CA LEU A 317 11.37 -1.12 18.00
C LEU A 317 11.41 0.26 18.62
N THR A 318 11.09 0.37 19.91
CA THR A 318 11.22 1.62 20.66
C THR A 318 12.68 2.01 20.80
N SER A 319 13.57 1.07 21.13
CA SER A 319 15.02 1.29 21.14
C SER A 319 15.57 1.63 19.75
N PHE A 320 15.13 0.94 18.70
CA PHE A 320 15.49 1.21 17.31
C PHE A 320 15.11 2.64 16.91
N THR A 321 13.85 3.03 17.18
CA THR A 321 13.33 4.36 16.86
C THR A 321 14.08 5.44 17.65
N ALA A 322 14.35 5.20 18.93
CA ALA A 322 15.12 6.12 19.76
C ALA A 322 16.56 6.29 19.26
N ALA A 323 17.23 5.21 18.88
CA ALA A 323 18.58 5.23 18.32
C ALA A 323 18.60 5.93 16.95
N LEU A 324 17.57 5.71 16.11
CA LEU A 324 17.41 6.37 14.83
C LEU A 324 17.27 7.90 15.00
N HIS A 325 16.49 8.37 15.97
CA HIS A 325 16.33 9.80 16.27
C HIS A 325 17.61 10.50 16.74
N GLN A 326 18.58 9.76 17.27
CA GLN A 326 19.87 10.31 17.70
C GLN A 326 20.86 10.50 16.55
N ARG A 327 20.54 10.03 15.33
CA ARG A 327 21.41 10.17 14.17
C ARG A 327 21.41 11.61 13.63
N PRO A 328 22.58 12.27 13.53
CA PRO A 328 22.66 13.62 12.99
C PRO A 328 22.34 13.67 11.48
N SER A 329 21.56 14.70 11.09
CA SER A 329 21.48 15.31 9.76
C SER A 329 20.90 14.54 8.56
N CYS A 330 20.33 13.36 8.74
CA CYS A 330 19.52 12.70 7.69
C CYS A 330 18.02 12.91 7.84
N LEU A 331 17.64 13.58 8.93
CA LEU A 331 16.28 13.92 9.26
C LEU A 331 16.08 15.40 8.87
N VAL A 332 15.63 15.65 7.64
CA VAL A 332 14.63 16.72 7.44
C VAL A 332 13.55 16.44 8.50
N PRO A 333 13.04 17.45 9.24
CA PRO A 333 12.19 17.23 10.40
C PRO A 333 11.19 16.10 10.15
N VAL A 334 11.19 15.15 11.08
CA VAL A 334 10.45 13.87 11.08
C VAL A 334 8.96 14.04 10.78
N ASP A 335 8.44 15.27 10.82
CA ASP A 335 7.10 15.66 10.40
C ASP A 335 6.73 15.16 8.97
N ASN A 336 7.71 14.80 8.12
CA ASN A 336 7.44 14.23 6.78
C ASN A 336 7.77 12.74 6.56
N GLY A 337 8.48 12.02 7.45
CA GLY A 337 8.68 10.55 7.39
C GLY A 337 9.28 9.89 6.12
N SER A 338 9.29 10.56 4.96
CA SER A 338 9.59 9.96 3.66
C SER A 338 11.08 9.75 3.44
N SER A 339 11.94 10.66 3.91
CA SER A 339 13.36 10.61 3.55
C SER A 339 14.12 9.41 4.13
N PHE A 340 13.85 9.05 5.38
CA PHE A 340 14.42 7.84 5.99
C PHE A 340 14.01 6.58 5.24
N LEU A 341 12.71 6.46 4.92
CA LEU A 341 12.14 5.30 4.26
C LEU A 341 12.79 5.08 2.89
N GLU A 342 12.97 6.14 2.11
CA GLU A 342 13.53 6.04 0.75
C GLU A 342 15.03 5.71 0.74
N VAL A 343 15.82 6.33 1.62
CA VAL A 343 17.26 6.04 1.73
C VAL A 343 17.47 4.60 2.20
N ALA A 344 16.73 4.16 3.23
CA ALA A 344 16.81 2.79 3.74
C ALA A 344 16.39 1.77 2.67
N ALA A 345 15.30 2.04 1.95
CA ALA A 345 14.82 1.17 0.89
C ALA A 345 15.85 1.03 -0.24
N LEU A 346 16.48 2.14 -0.65
CA LEU A 346 17.54 2.17 -1.65
C LEU A 346 18.75 1.35 -1.20
N GLU A 347 19.23 1.56 0.03
CA GLU A 347 20.37 0.83 0.60
C GLU A 347 20.10 -0.69 0.63
N THR A 348 18.94 -1.07 1.15
CA THR A 348 18.51 -2.46 1.24
C THR A 348 18.41 -3.13 -0.12
N ALA A 349 17.71 -2.51 -1.08
CA ALA A 349 17.51 -3.12 -2.40
C ALA A 349 18.80 -3.20 -3.21
N HIS A 350 19.68 -2.21 -3.08
CA HIS A 350 20.99 -2.25 -3.70
C HIS A 350 21.90 -3.33 -3.06
N ALA A 351 21.85 -3.49 -1.74
CA ALA A 351 22.56 -4.58 -1.05
C ALA A 351 22.03 -5.96 -1.48
N ALA A 352 20.72 -6.12 -1.66
CA ALA A 352 20.11 -7.34 -2.20
C ALA A 352 20.63 -7.65 -3.62
N LEU A 353 20.70 -6.63 -4.49
CA LEU A 353 21.30 -6.78 -5.82
C LEU A 353 22.76 -7.23 -5.73
N VAL A 354 23.57 -6.60 -4.87
CA VAL A 354 24.98 -6.98 -4.66
C VAL A 354 25.09 -8.44 -4.24
N ASN A 355 24.31 -8.84 -3.22
CA ASN A 355 24.36 -10.16 -2.61
C ASN A 355 23.88 -11.27 -3.56
N SER A 356 23.00 -10.95 -4.50
CA SER A 356 22.56 -11.89 -5.53
C SER A 356 23.69 -12.31 -6.50
N GLY A 357 24.83 -11.60 -6.52
CA GLY A 357 25.91 -11.83 -7.48
C GLY A 357 25.58 -11.41 -8.91
N ALA A 358 24.37 -10.91 -9.15
CA ALA A 358 23.81 -10.61 -10.46
C ALA A 358 24.21 -9.23 -11.01
N ARG A 359 25.18 -8.55 -10.38
CA ARG A 359 25.80 -7.33 -10.94
C ARG A 359 26.42 -7.58 -12.31
N ASN A 360 26.92 -8.80 -12.54
CA ASN A 360 27.52 -9.20 -13.81
C ASN A 360 26.55 -9.92 -14.75
N ASP A 361 25.23 -9.82 -14.52
CA ASP A 361 24.22 -10.35 -15.42
C ASP A 361 24.37 -9.79 -16.84
N ARG A 362 23.77 -10.49 -17.81
CA ARG A 362 23.65 -9.99 -19.19
C ARG A 362 23.08 -8.56 -19.19
N ARG A 363 23.66 -7.67 -19.98
CA ARG A 363 23.12 -6.32 -20.17
C ARG A 363 22.03 -6.37 -21.23
N ILE A 364 20.81 -5.97 -20.84
CA ILE A 364 19.67 -5.86 -21.77
C ILE A 364 19.64 -4.46 -22.42
N VAL A 365 20.13 -3.45 -21.70
CA VAL A 365 20.28 -2.07 -22.18
C VAL A 365 21.78 -1.79 -22.27
N GLU A 366 22.32 -1.78 -23.49
CA GLU A 366 23.78 -1.74 -23.74
C GLU A 366 24.42 -0.40 -23.37
N GLU A 367 23.61 0.66 -23.23
CA GLU A 367 24.04 2.01 -22.89
C GLU A 367 24.43 2.17 -21.42
N PHE A 368 23.84 1.37 -20.51
CA PHE A 368 23.98 1.52 -19.07
C PHE A 368 24.48 0.24 -18.38
N SER A 369 25.36 0.35 -17.39
CA SER A 369 25.76 -0.80 -16.57
C SER A 369 24.57 -1.35 -15.78
N ASN A 370 24.68 -2.57 -15.24
CA ASN A 370 23.62 -3.10 -14.37
C ASN A 370 23.43 -2.24 -13.11
N GLU A 371 24.49 -1.68 -12.55
CA GLU A 371 24.40 -0.72 -11.44
C GLU A 371 23.62 0.53 -11.85
N GLN A 372 23.89 1.11 -13.02
CA GLN A 372 23.15 2.28 -13.51
C GLN A 372 21.68 1.93 -13.76
N ILE A 373 21.39 0.76 -14.32
CA ILE A 373 20.02 0.28 -14.57
C ILE A 373 19.24 0.10 -13.26
N PHE A 374 19.88 -0.36 -12.19
CA PHE A 374 19.24 -0.45 -10.87
C PHE A 374 18.71 0.92 -10.41
N TYR A 375 19.54 1.96 -10.47
CA TYR A 375 19.12 3.32 -10.06
C TYR A 375 18.10 3.94 -11.00
N ILE A 376 18.19 3.65 -12.31
CA ILE A 376 17.16 4.07 -13.29
C ILE A 376 15.82 3.42 -12.94
N ALA A 377 15.80 2.10 -12.72
CA ALA A 377 14.60 1.36 -12.37
C ALA A 377 14.00 1.82 -11.03
N PHE A 378 14.84 2.16 -10.04
CA PHE A 378 14.42 2.75 -8.77
C PHE A 378 13.58 4.02 -8.94
N CYS A 379 13.98 4.94 -9.82
CA CYS A 379 13.20 6.15 -10.08
C CYS A 379 12.07 5.97 -11.10
N TYR A 380 12.11 4.93 -11.94
CA TYR A 380 11.26 4.85 -13.14
C TYR A 380 9.76 4.87 -12.84
N PHE A 381 9.34 4.24 -11.73
CA PHE A 381 7.92 4.22 -11.32
C PHE A 381 7.34 5.64 -11.12
N GLY A 382 8.20 6.61 -10.78
CA GLY A 382 7.83 8.01 -10.61
C GLY A 382 7.61 8.78 -11.91
N CYS A 383 7.95 8.24 -13.08
CA CYS A 383 7.87 8.96 -14.34
C CYS A 383 6.43 9.08 -14.87
N GLY A 384 6.03 10.26 -15.38
CA GLY A 384 4.72 10.43 -16.01
C GLY A 384 4.53 11.78 -16.74
N PRO A 385 3.59 11.86 -17.70
CA PRO A 385 3.48 12.96 -18.68
C PRO A 385 3.12 14.35 -18.11
N ARG A 386 2.81 14.46 -16.81
CA ARG A 386 2.58 15.75 -16.11
C ARG A 386 3.53 15.97 -14.93
N GLY A 387 4.73 15.40 -15.01
CA GLY A 387 5.74 15.48 -13.95
C GLY A 387 5.63 14.39 -12.90
N GLY A 388 5.03 13.24 -13.25
CA GLY A 388 4.91 12.10 -12.35
C GLY A 388 4.21 12.39 -11.03
N HIS A 389 4.25 11.45 -10.09
CA HIS A 389 4.06 11.81 -8.68
C HIS A 389 5.24 12.71 -8.29
N ARG A 390 5.11 14.03 -8.40
CA ARG A 390 6.19 14.99 -8.12
C ARG A 390 6.85 14.75 -6.77
N ASP A 391 6.05 14.32 -5.78
CA ASP A 391 6.53 13.95 -4.46
C ASP A 391 7.47 12.74 -4.53
N PHE A 392 7.10 11.69 -5.27
CA PHE A 392 7.96 10.53 -5.52
C PHE A 392 9.25 10.86 -6.29
N PHE A 393 9.20 11.78 -7.27
CA PHE A 393 10.41 12.18 -8.00
C PHE A 393 11.40 12.95 -7.11
N ASN A 394 10.88 13.80 -6.23
CA ASN A 394 11.68 14.48 -5.22
C ASN A 394 12.27 13.48 -4.22
N ASP A 395 11.47 12.51 -3.80
CA ASP A 395 11.87 11.42 -2.90
C ASP A 395 12.98 10.55 -3.54
N CYS A 396 12.89 10.20 -4.82
CA CYS A 396 13.92 9.43 -5.52
C CYS A 396 15.25 10.18 -5.61
N ASN A 397 15.23 11.43 -6.08
CA ASN A 397 16.45 12.23 -6.20
C ASN A 397 17.07 12.50 -4.84
N MET A 398 16.27 12.75 -3.81
CA MET A 398 16.73 12.94 -2.45
C MET A 398 17.48 11.70 -1.95
N ALA A 399 16.93 10.49 -2.17
CA ALA A 399 17.61 9.26 -1.76
C ALA A 399 18.95 9.09 -2.51
N LEU A 400 18.96 9.33 -3.82
CA LEU A 400 20.16 9.18 -4.66
C LEU A 400 21.24 10.23 -4.36
N GLN A 401 20.86 11.47 -4.03
CA GLN A 401 21.79 12.53 -3.60
C GLN A 401 22.63 12.12 -2.40
N HIS A 402 22.07 11.31 -1.53
CA HIS A 402 22.73 10.87 -0.31
C HIS A 402 23.46 9.53 -0.46
N TYR A 403 23.41 8.91 -1.64
CA TYR A 403 23.93 7.56 -1.85
C TYR A 403 25.21 7.54 -2.69
N THR A 404 26.36 7.40 -2.04
CA THR A 404 27.68 7.39 -2.72
C THR A 404 27.80 6.36 -3.85
N PRO A 405 27.31 5.11 -3.71
CA PRO A 405 27.41 4.13 -4.80
C PRO A 405 26.70 4.58 -6.09
N PHE A 406 25.62 5.38 -5.98
CA PHE A 406 25.00 6.00 -7.14
C PHE A 406 25.91 7.07 -7.76
N ALA A 407 26.48 7.97 -6.96
CA ALA A 407 27.39 9.00 -7.44
C ALA A 407 28.62 8.40 -8.15
N GLU A 408 29.15 7.29 -7.65
CA GLU A 408 30.24 6.54 -8.29
C GLU A 408 29.80 5.91 -9.62
N ALA A 409 28.63 5.27 -9.66
CA ALA A 409 28.09 4.62 -10.86
C ALA A 409 27.84 5.60 -12.02
N PHE A 410 27.54 6.87 -11.71
CA PHE A 410 27.30 7.93 -12.70
C PHE A 410 28.45 8.94 -12.85
N GLY A 411 29.55 8.77 -12.10
CA GLY A 411 30.70 9.69 -12.15
C GLY A 411 30.38 11.12 -11.68
N CYS A 412 29.45 11.27 -10.73
CA CYS A 412 29.03 12.57 -10.21
C CYS A 412 30.15 13.21 -9.36
N SER A 413 30.61 14.40 -9.74
CA SER A 413 31.61 15.15 -8.96
C SER A 413 31.08 15.59 -7.60
N ILE A 414 31.93 15.57 -6.57
CA ILE A 414 31.61 16.07 -5.22
C ILE A 414 31.17 17.54 -5.31
N GLY A 415 30.06 17.88 -4.65
CA GLY A 415 29.43 19.20 -4.66
C GLY A 415 28.46 19.42 -5.82
N SER A 416 28.29 18.45 -6.73
CA SER A 416 27.24 18.52 -7.75
C SER A 416 25.84 18.31 -7.15
N PRO A 417 24.76 18.71 -7.84
CA PRO A 417 23.39 18.57 -7.33
C PRO A 417 23.01 17.14 -6.93
N MET A 418 23.64 16.12 -7.52
CA MET A 418 23.40 14.70 -7.26
C MET A 418 24.54 14.02 -6.46
N ASN A 419 25.48 14.80 -5.93
CA ASN A 419 26.54 14.34 -5.01
C ASN A 419 26.98 15.50 -4.07
N PRO A 420 26.08 16.01 -3.20
CA PRO A 420 26.40 17.06 -2.25
C PRO A 420 27.47 16.62 -1.22
N ASN A 421 28.13 17.58 -0.56
CA ASN A 421 29.20 17.33 0.43
C ASN A 421 28.74 16.57 1.69
N GLY A 422 27.45 16.27 1.84
CA GLY A 422 26.88 15.52 2.96
C GLY A 422 26.08 14.31 2.47
N THR A 423 26.52 13.11 2.83
CA THR A 423 25.82 11.85 2.55
C THR A 423 25.00 11.40 3.74
N CYS A 424 23.86 10.78 3.46
CA CYS A 424 23.04 10.13 4.45
C CYS A 424 23.06 8.63 4.24
N ARG A 425 23.53 7.93 5.27
CA ARG A 425 23.50 6.48 5.32
C ARG A 425 22.82 6.00 6.57
N LEU A 426 22.13 4.88 6.48
CA LEU A 426 21.46 4.26 7.62
C LEU A 426 22.16 2.97 8.01
N PHE A 427 22.62 2.20 7.03
CA PHE A 427 23.33 0.94 7.23
C PHE A 427 24.84 1.02 6.90
#